data_AF-A0A2P5XK62-F1
#
_entry.id   AF-A0A2P5XK62-F1
#
_cell.length_a   1.000
_cell.length_b   1.000
_cell.length_c   1.000
_cell.angle_alpha   90.00
_cell.angle_beta   90.00
_cell.angle_gamma   90.00
#
_symmetry.space_group_name_H-M   'P 1'
#
loop_
_entity.id
_entity.type
_entity.pdbx_description
1 polymer ?
#
loop_
_entity_poly.entity_id
_entity_poly.type
_entity_poly.pdbx_seq_one_letter_code
_entity_poly.pdbx_strand_id
1 'polypeptide(L)'
;MGSYLVPSKPHAVCIPYPAQGHVNPMLLVANLLHFKGFHITFVNTEYNHERLLKSRGPHALNGLPDFRFENVPDGLPPPDINATQDIPTLCDSTSKHCLTPFRQLLARLNVSSGIPNLNL
;
A
#
# COMPACT_ATOMS: atom_id res chain seq x y z
N MET A 1 36.83 -2.61 15.63
CA MET A 1 35.55 -3.34 15.54
C MET A 1 34.85 -2.89 14.27
N GLY A 2 34.78 -3.74 13.25
CA GLY A 2 34.15 -3.37 11.98
C GLY A 2 32.64 -3.25 12.15
N SER A 3 32.06 -2.10 11.82
CA SER A 3 30.62 -1.95 11.68
C SER A 3 30.16 -2.79 10.50
N TYR A 4 29.53 -3.93 10.76
CA TYR A 4 28.81 -4.65 9.73
C TYR A 4 27.72 -3.73 9.21
N LEU A 5 27.88 -3.22 7.99
CA LEU A 5 26.80 -2.55 7.28
C LEU A 5 25.74 -3.62 7.05
N VAL A 6 24.66 -3.59 7.83
CA VAL A 6 23.48 -4.42 7.54
C VAL A 6 23.04 -4.04 6.13
N PRO A 7 23.08 -4.95 5.15
CA PRO A 7 22.65 -4.63 3.80
C PRO A 7 21.20 -4.14 3.86
N SER A 8 20.96 -2.96 3.30
CA SER A 8 19.60 -2.40 3.24
C SER A 8 18.72 -3.34 2.43
N LYS A 9 17.60 -3.80 3.01
CA LYS A 9 16.64 -4.67 2.31
C LYS A 9 16.13 -3.94 1.05
N PRO A 10 15.99 -4.60 -0.10
CA PRO A 10 15.32 -3.99 -1.24
C PRO A 10 13.87 -3.67 -0.85
N HIS A 11 13.38 -2.49 -1.27
CA HIS A 11 12.03 -2.03 -0.92
C HIS A 11 11.10 -2.16 -2.13
N ALA A 12 10.00 -2.90 -1.95
CA ALA A 12 8.92 -2.99 -2.92
C ALA A 12 7.68 -2.24 -2.43
N VAL A 13 7.15 -1.37 -3.29
CA VAL A 13 5.85 -0.71 -3.10
C VAL A 13 4.82 -1.46 -3.92
N CYS A 14 3.86 -2.09 -3.25
CA CYS A 14 2.84 -2.92 -3.86
C CYS A 14 1.52 -2.14 -3.91
N ILE A 15 1.06 -1.76 -5.11
CA ILE A 15 -0.19 -1.01 -5.31
C ILE A 15 -1.16 -1.84 -6.18
N PRO A 16 -2.17 -2.51 -5.58
CA PRO A 16 -3.22 -3.17 -6.36
C PRO A 16 -4.14 -2.15 -7.03
N TYR A 17 -4.80 -2.57 -8.11
CA TYR A 17 -6.01 -1.90 -8.55
C TYR A 17 -7.08 -1.98 -7.43
N PRO A 18 -7.79 -0.88 -7.11
CA PRO A 18 -8.58 -0.79 -5.87
C PRO A 18 -9.96 -1.48 -5.93
N ALA A 19 -10.03 -2.65 -6.59
CA ALA A 19 -11.19 -3.54 -6.57
C ALA A 19 -10.83 -4.86 -5.88
N GLN A 20 -11.80 -5.46 -5.16
CA GLN A 20 -11.58 -6.64 -4.30
C GLN A 20 -10.82 -7.78 -4.99
N GLY A 21 -11.12 -8.05 -6.26
CA GLY A 21 -10.48 -9.11 -7.05
C GLY A 21 -8.97 -8.93 -7.26
N HIS A 22 -8.43 -7.73 -7.04
CA HIS A 22 -7.01 -7.40 -7.25
C HIS A 22 -6.23 -7.22 -5.95
N VAL A 23 -6.89 -6.78 -4.87
CA VAL A 23 -6.24 -6.53 -3.57
C VAL A 23 -5.67 -7.83 -2.98
N ASN A 24 -6.47 -8.89 -2.92
CA ASN A 24 -6.03 -10.16 -2.32
C ASN A 24 -4.88 -10.82 -3.10
N PRO A 25 -4.93 -10.96 -4.45
CA PRO A 25 -3.79 -11.47 -5.20
C PRO A 25 -2.52 -10.65 -5.02
N MET A 26 -2.63 -9.31 -5.01
CA MET A 26 -1.45 -8.47 -4.77
C MET A 26 -0.89 -8.65 -3.36
N LEU A 27 -1.74 -8.87 -2.35
CA LEU A 27 -1.29 -9.15 -0.99
C LEU A 27 -0.51 -10.47 -0.91
N LEU A 28 -0.95 -11.50 -1.65
CA LEU A 28 -0.19 -12.74 -1.77
C LEU A 28 1.19 -12.52 -2.42
N VAL A 29 1.25 -11.72 -3.48
CA VAL A 29 2.53 -11.33 -4.11
C VAL A 29 3.42 -10.58 -3.12
N ALA A 30 2.86 -9.64 -2.36
CA ALA A 30 3.58 -8.87 -1.35
C ALA A 30 4.15 -9.78 -0.24
N ASN A 31 3.39 -10.76 0.23
CA ASN A 31 3.85 -11.77 1.17
C ASN A 31 4.99 -12.62 0.60
N LEU A 32 4.92 -13.00 -0.68
CA LEU A 32 5.99 -13.74 -1.35
C LEU A 32 7.28 -12.91 -1.46
N LEU A 33 7.16 -11.62 -1.80
CA LEU A 33 8.30 -10.70 -1.85
C LEU A 33 8.92 -10.49 -0.46
N HIS A 34 8.08 -10.32 0.58
CA HIS A 34 8.52 -10.25 1.97
C HIS A 34 9.29 -11.49 2.40
N PHE A 35 8.77 -12.69 2.08
CA PHE A 35 9.46 -13.96 2.32
C PHE A 35 10.82 -14.05 1.58
N LYS A 36 10.96 -13.36 0.44
CA LYS A 36 12.23 -13.24 -0.30
C LYS A 36 13.17 -12.14 0.22
N GLY A 37 12.84 -11.50 1.34
CA GLY A 37 13.70 -10.54 2.03
C GLY A 37 13.46 -9.07 1.65
N PHE A 38 12.36 -8.75 0.97
CA PHE A 38 12.00 -7.37 0.68
C PHE A 38 11.38 -6.68 1.89
N HIS A 39 11.66 -5.39 2.04
CA HIS A 39 10.80 -4.49 2.79
C HIS A 39 9.57 -4.16 1.94
N ILE A 40 8.38 -4.32 2.50
CA ILE A 40 7.12 -4.13 1.79
C ILE A 40 6.40 -2.88 2.30
N THR A 41 5.99 -2.04 1.37
CA THR A 41 4.92 -1.06 1.59
C THR A 41 3.73 -1.42 0.71
N PHE A 42 2.65 -1.90 1.32
CA PHE A 42 1.41 -2.23 0.62
C PHE A 42 0.47 -1.02 0.64
N VAL A 43 0.08 -0.53 -0.53
CA VAL A 43 -0.68 0.72 -0.67
C VAL A 43 -2.13 0.41 -1.00
N ASN A 44 -3.03 0.67 -0.06
CA ASN A 44 -4.47 0.60 -0.28
C ASN A 44 -5.00 1.94 -0.82
N THR A 45 -6.24 1.95 -1.31
CA THR A 45 -7.00 3.21 -1.28
C THR A 45 -7.55 3.45 0.12
N GLU A 46 -7.83 4.70 0.47
CA GLU A 46 -8.47 5.05 1.75
C GLU A 46 -9.74 4.22 1.99
N TYR A 47 -10.58 4.07 0.96
CA TYR A 47 -11.77 3.21 1.02
C TYR A 47 -11.45 1.75 1.42
N ASN A 48 -10.49 1.13 0.74
CA ASN A 48 -10.12 -0.26 1.02
C ASN A 48 -9.43 -0.41 2.39
N HIS A 49 -8.68 0.61 2.80
CA HIS A 49 -8.01 0.67 4.10
C HIS A 49 -9.04 0.69 5.25
N GLU A 50 -10.04 1.58 5.16
CA GLU A 50 -11.13 1.69 6.15
C GLU A 50 -12.01 0.43 6.18
N ARG A 51 -12.34 -0.13 5.01
CA ARG A 51 -13.12 -1.37 4.92
C ARG A 51 -12.38 -2.55 5.57
N LEU A 52 -11.05 -2.59 5.48
CA LEU A 52 -10.27 -3.63 6.15
C LEU A 52 -10.26 -3.44 7.67
N LEU A 53 -10.06 -2.22 8.16
CA LEU A 53 -10.13 -1.91 9.60
C LEU A 53 -11.51 -2.23 10.19
N LYS A 54 -12.59 -1.91 9.46
CA LYS A 54 -13.94 -2.23 9.92
C LYS A 54 -14.23 -3.73 9.95
N SER A 55 -13.73 -4.49 8.97
CA SER A 55 -14.01 -5.93 8.87
C SER A 55 -13.12 -6.79 9.76
N ARG A 56 -11.89 -6.37 10.06
CA ARG A 56 -10.89 -7.16 10.80
C ARG A 56 -10.41 -6.52 12.10
N GLY A 57 -10.91 -5.33 12.43
CA GLY A 57 -10.59 -4.58 13.65
C GLY A 57 -9.41 -3.62 13.49
N PRO A 58 -9.14 -2.81 14.54
CA PRO A 58 -8.15 -1.73 14.50
C PRO A 58 -6.70 -2.20 14.30
N HIS A 59 -6.43 -3.48 14.55
CA HIS A 59 -5.11 -4.10 14.38
C HIS A 59 -4.92 -4.80 13.05
N ALA A 60 -5.89 -4.74 12.13
CA ALA A 60 -5.84 -5.42 10.84
C ALA A 60 -4.66 -4.97 9.95
N LEU A 61 -4.15 -3.77 10.22
CA LEU A 61 -3.05 -3.14 9.49
C LEU A 61 -1.79 -3.02 10.34
N ASN A 62 -1.75 -3.65 11.52
CA ASN A 62 -0.54 -3.80 12.30
C ASN A 62 0.42 -4.69 11.51
N GLY A 63 1.31 -4.04 10.78
CA GLY A 63 2.33 -4.69 9.97
C GLY A 63 3.45 -5.30 10.79
N LEU A 64 4.38 -5.95 10.10
CA LEU A 64 5.70 -6.30 10.63
C LEU A 64 6.65 -5.09 10.46
N PRO A 65 7.80 -5.04 11.16
CA PRO A 65 8.75 -3.92 11.02
C PRO A 65 9.13 -3.62 9.55
N ASP A 66 9.17 -4.66 8.72
CA ASP A 66 9.50 -4.65 7.30
C ASP A 66 8.31 -4.97 6.36
N PHE A 67 7.08 -4.95 6.89
CA PHE A 67 5.85 -5.06 6.10
C PHE A 67 4.83 -4.07 6.64
N ARG A 68 4.55 -2.99 5.91
CA ARG A 68 3.62 -1.95 6.35
C ARG A 68 2.51 -1.69 5.33
N PHE A 69 1.42 -1.13 5.83
CA PHE A 69 0.31 -0.65 5.02
C PHE A 69 0.30 0.87 4.99
N GLU A 70 0.14 1.43 3.79
CA GLU A 70 -0.11 2.85 3.55
C GLU A 70 -1.42 2.99 2.77
N ASN A 71 -1.90 4.22 2.60
CA ASN A 71 -3.04 4.50 1.75
C ASN A 71 -2.84 5.76 0.89
N VAL A 72 -3.63 5.83 -0.18
CA VAL A 72 -3.80 7.01 -1.02
C VAL A 72 -5.29 7.23 -1.33
N PRO A 73 -5.76 8.46 -1.53
CA PRO A 73 -7.12 8.70 -1.99
C PRO A 73 -7.30 8.24 -3.44
N ASP A 74 -8.46 7.67 -3.76
CA ASP A 74 -8.85 7.30 -5.13
C ASP A 74 -9.65 8.40 -5.86
N GLY A 75 -9.86 9.54 -5.20
CA GLY A 75 -10.60 10.69 -5.73
C GLY A 75 -12.12 10.56 -5.64
N LEU A 76 -12.63 9.43 -5.12
CA LEU A 76 -14.06 9.24 -4.91
C LEU A 76 -14.48 9.65 -3.50
N PRO A 77 -15.71 10.15 -3.32
CA PRO A 77 -16.28 10.27 -1.98
C PRO A 77 -16.42 8.87 -1.35
N PRO A 78 -16.27 8.72 -0.03
CA PRO A 78 -16.50 7.43 0.63
C PRO A 78 -17.90 6.91 0.29
N PRO A 79 -18.03 5.78 -0.44
CA PRO A 79 -19.33 5.19 -0.68
C PRO A 79 -19.84 4.52 0.60
N ASP A 80 -21.12 4.16 0.62
CA ASP A 80 -21.59 3.17 1.60
C ASP A 80 -20.67 1.94 1.48
N ILE A 81 -19.96 1.60 2.55
CA ILE A 81 -19.03 0.47 2.63
C ILE A 81 -19.67 -0.88 2.29
N ASN A 82 -21.00 -0.95 2.26
CA ASN A 82 -21.79 -2.12 1.88
C ASN A 82 -22.19 -2.09 0.40
N ALA A 83 -22.03 -0.96 -0.29
CA ALA A 83 -22.31 -0.83 -1.70
C ALA A 83 -21.22 -1.47 -2.56
N THR A 84 -21.62 -1.93 -3.74
CA THR A 84 -20.68 -2.40 -4.76
C THR A 84 -19.98 -1.21 -5.38
N GLN A 85 -18.66 -1.28 -5.58
CA GLN A 85 -17.91 -0.22 -6.25
C GLN A 85 -18.35 -0.12 -7.71
N ASP A 86 -18.65 1.10 -8.15
CA ASP A 86 -18.90 1.39 -9.56
C ASP A 86 -17.58 1.43 -10.33
N ILE A 87 -17.28 0.33 -11.04
CA ILE A 87 -15.98 0.13 -11.69
C ILE A 87 -15.66 1.21 -12.74
N PRO A 88 -16.58 1.62 -13.64
CA PRO A 88 -16.34 2.75 -14.55
C PRO A 88 -15.93 4.04 -13.83
N THR A 89 -16.67 4.44 -12.79
CA THR A 89 -16.35 5.65 -12.02
C THR A 89 -15.02 5.51 -11.26
N LEU A 90 -14.71 4.33 -10.73
CA LEU A 90 -13.42 4.04 -10.10
C LEU A 90 -12.26 4.13 -11.09
N CYS A 91 -12.41 3.57 -12.30
CA CYS A 91 -11.42 3.68 -13.37
C CYS A 91 -11.15 5.15 -13.73
N ASP A 92 -12.22 5.91 -13.98
CA ASP A 92 -12.10 7.33 -14.36
C ASP A 92 -11.43 8.14 -13.25
N SER A 93 -11.89 8.00 -12.01
CA SER A 93 -11.37 8.75 -10.87
C SER A 93 -9.91 8.40 -10.58
N THR A 94 -9.57 7.11 -10.50
CA THR A 94 -8.19 6.70 -10.20
C THR A 94 -7.20 7.16 -11.27
N SER A 95 -7.61 7.17 -12.54
CA SER A 95 -6.77 7.67 -13.65
C SER A 95 -6.46 9.17 -13.56
N LYS A 96 -7.35 9.95 -12.94
CA LYS A 96 -7.24 11.41 -12.81
C LYS A 96 -6.60 11.84 -11.49
N HIS A 97 -6.85 11.10 -10.42
CA HIS A 97 -6.61 11.58 -9.06
C HIS A 97 -5.49 10.84 -8.30
N CYS A 98 -5.16 9.57 -8.64
CA CYS A 98 -4.20 8.79 -7.85
C CYS A 98 -2.73 9.16 -8.06
N LEU A 99 -2.36 9.73 -9.22
CA LEU A 99 -0.95 9.95 -9.57
C LEU A 99 -0.23 10.90 -8.59
N THR A 100 -0.84 12.03 -8.29
CA THR A 100 -0.23 13.05 -7.41
C THR A 100 -0.06 12.54 -5.97
N PRO A 101 -1.10 12.00 -5.30
CA PRO A 101 -0.96 11.40 -3.98
C PRO A 101 0.04 10.25 -3.94
N PHE A 102 0.06 9.41 -4.98
CA PHE A 102 1.03 8.31 -5.06
C PHE A 102 2.47 8.84 -5.13
N ARG A 103 2.76 9.85 -5.94
CA ARG A 103 4.09 10.48 -5.98
C ARG A 103 4.50 11.10 -4.64
N GLN A 104 3.56 11.74 -3.95
CA GLN A 104 3.79 12.29 -2.61
C GLN A 104 4.11 11.19 -1.59
N LEU A 105 3.40 10.06 -1.66
CA LEU A 105 3.71 8.88 -0.84
C LEU A 105 5.12 8.37 -1.11
N LEU A 106 5.52 8.18 -2.38
CA LEU A 106 6.87 7.72 -2.72
C LEU A 106 7.95 8.68 -2.22
N ALA A 107 7.74 10.00 -2.36
CA ALA A 107 8.66 11.01 -1.86
C ALA A 107 8.80 10.93 -0.32
N ARG A 108 7.69 10.75 0.40
CA ARG A 108 7.67 10.57 1.86
C ARG A 108 8.42 9.30 2.27
N LEU A 109 8.21 8.18 1.58
CA LEU A 109 8.89 6.91 1.87
C LEU A 109 10.41 7.03 1.69
N ASN A 110 10.87 7.78 0.69
CA ASN A 110 12.30 7.97 0.41
C ASN A 110 13.06 8.85 1.41
N VAL A 111 12.36 9.65 2.22
CA VAL A 111 12.99 10.50 3.25
C VAL A 111 12.75 9.99 4.67
N SER A 112 11.99 8.90 4.82
CA SER A 112 11.62 8.35 6.13
C SER A 112 12.73 7.50 6.73
N SER A 113 13.14 7.81 7.96
CA SER A 113 14.11 7.00 8.71
C SER A 113 13.56 5.60 9.00
N GLY A 114 14.38 4.57 8.80
CA GLY A 114 13.99 3.17 9.06
C GLY A 114 13.18 2.53 7.92
N ILE A 115 13.04 3.22 6.79
CA ILE A 115 12.53 2.65 5.54
C ILE A 115 13.70 2.60 4.54
N PRO A 116 13.96 1.46 3.88
CA PRO A 116 14.95 1.45 2.81
C PRO A 116 14.50 2.35 1.64
N ASN A 117 15.43 3.13 1.09
CA ASN A 117 15.14 4.00 -0.05
C ASN A 117 14.64 3.19 -1.25
N LEU A 118 13.72 3.79 -2.00
CA LEU A 118 13.29 3.27 -3.29
C LEU A 118 14.36 3.61 -4.33
N ASN A 119 14.88 2.61 -5.02
CA ASN A 119 15.73 2.80 -6.20
C ASN A 119 14.81 3.09 -7.40
N LEU A 120 14.33 4.34 -7.52
CA LEU A 120 13.47 4.83 -8.60
C LEU A 120 14.26 5.56 -9.69
#